data_AF-A0A3D6DH09-F1
#
_entry.id   AF-A0A3D6DH09-F1
#
_cell.length_a   1.000
_cell.length_b   1.000
_cell.length_c   1.000
_cell.angle_alpha   90.00
_cell.angle_beta   90.00
_cell.angle_gamma   90.00
#
_symmetry.space_group_name_H-M   'P 1'
#
loop_
_entity.id
_entity.type
_entity.pdbx_description
1 polymer ?
#
loop_
_entity_poly.entity_id
_entity_poly.type
_entity_poly.pdbx_seq_one_letter_code
_entity_poly.pdbx_strand_id
1 'polypeptide(L)' 'MNLQELLTPVAKFVEWTFETLLIPASNPFNTAVVLLIVGGIAMWLRKQGKFTAEARRNGGII' A
#
# COMPACT_ATOMS: atom_id res chain seq x y z
N MET A 1 -37.83 15.10 -1.96
CA MET A 1 -36.40 15.01 -2.31
C MET A 1 -36.10 16.03 -3.38
N ASN A 2 -35.13 16.91 -3.14
CA ASN A 2 -34.63 17.89 -4.11
C ASN A 2 -33.43 17.29 -4.86
N LEU A 3 -33.23 17.67 -6.13
CA LEU A 3 -32.09 17.26 -6.97
C LEU A 3 -30.74 17.48 -6.27
N GLN A 4 -30.60 18.54 -5.48
CA GLN A 4 -29.39 18.79 -4.66
C GLN A 4 -29.11 17.67 -3.65
N GLU A 5 -30.13 17.10 -3.02
CA GLU A 5 -29.97 16.02 -2.03
C GLU A 5 -29.48 14.72 -2.69
N LEU A 6 -29.84 14.51 -3.96
CA LEU A 6 -29.38 13.38 -4.76
C LEU A 6 -27.94 13.57 -5.28
N LEU A 7 -27.58 14.80 -5.67
CA LEU A 7 -26.27 15.10 -6.28
C LEU A 7 -25.14 15.27 -5.25
N THR A 8 -25.46 15.78 -4.06
CA THR A 8 -24.48 15.98 -2.97
C THR A 8 -23.65 14.73 -2.63
N PRO A 9 -24.23 13.53 -2.44
CA PRO A 9 -23.45 12.33 -2.13
C PRO A 9 -22.54 11.91 -3.29
N VAL A 10 -22.96 12.10 -4.54
CA VAL A 10 -22.14 11.81 -5.72
C VAL A 10 -20.94 12.75 -5.79
N ALA A 11 -21.16 14.05 -5.57
CA ALA A 11 -20.07 15.03 -5.54
C ALA A 11 -19.04 14.71 -4.44
N LYS A 12 -19.50 14.39 -3.22
CA LYS A 12 -18.63 13.99 -2.11
C LYS A 12 -17.85 12.71 -2.39
N PHE A 13 -18.45 11.74 -3.08
CA PHE A 13 -17.79 10.51 -3.46
C PHE A 13 -16.67 10.76 -4.49
N VAL A 14 -16.92 11.62 -5.48
CA VAL A 14 -15.91 12.04 -6.46
C VAL A 14 -14.77 12.79 -5.76
N GLU A 15 -15.07 13.73 -4.88
CA GLU A 15 -14.09 14.49 -4.09
C GLU A 15 -13.21 13.55 -3.24
N TRP A 16 -13.83 12.62 -2.50
CA TRP A 16 -13.11 11.63 -1.71
C TRP A 16 -12.19 10.74 -2.55
N THR A 17 -12.64 10.34 -3.75
CA THR A 17 -11.85 9.53 -4.68
C THR A 17 -10.59 10.27 -5.12
N PHE A 18 -10.71 11.56 -5.41
CA PHE A 18 -9.56 12.38 -5.78
C PHE A 18 -8.58 12.56 -4.62
N GLU A 19 -9.05 12.98 -3.45
CA GLU A 19 -8.21 13.23 -2.27
C GLU A 19 -7.55 11.97 -1.73
N THR A 20 -8.25 10.83 -1.77
CA THR A 20 -7.77 9.60 -1.13
C THR A 20 -6.91 8.75 -2.07
N LEU A 21 -7.21 8.77 -3.37
CA LEU A 21 -6.57 7.87 -4.34
C LEU A 21 -5.75 8.63 -5.37
N LEU A 22 -6.38 9.54 -6.13
CA LEU A 22 -5.73 10.14 -7.30
C LEU A 22 -4.65 11.15 -6.92
N ILE A 23 -4.89 12.05 -5.96
CA ILE A 23 -3.90 13.04 -5.53
C ILE A 23 -2.68 12.35 -4.90
N PRO A 24 -2.84 11.40 -3.96
CA PRO A 24 -1.72 10.65 -3.42
C PRO A 24 -0.96 9.83 -4.47
N ALA A 25 -1.66 9.20 -5.42
CA ALA A 25 -1.02 8.44 -6.50
C ALA A 25 -0.34 9.35 -7.56
N SER A 26 -0.89 10.55 -7.78
CA SER A 26 -0.35 11.54 -8.72
C SER A 26 0.91 12.24 -8.20
N ASN A 27 1.21 12.11 -6.90
CA ASN A 27 2.43 12.63 -6.32
C ASN A 27 3.58 11.61 -6.52
N PRO A 28 4.57 11.89 -7.37
CA PRO A 28 5.67 10.95 -7.64
C PRO A 28 6.45 10.60 -6.38
N PHE A 29 6.50 11.49 -5.38
CA PHE A 29 7.14 11.24 -4.09
C PHE A 29 6.37 10.19 -3.28
N ASN A 30 5.04 10.31 -3.20
CA ASN A 30 4.21 9.32 -2.49
C ASN A 30 4.28 7.95 -3.17
N THR A 31 4.22 7.93 -4.50
CA THR A 31 4.38 6.70 -5.28
C THR A 31 5.76 6.08 -5.05
N ALA A 32 6.83 6.88 -4.99
CA ALA A 32 8.17 6.40 -4.64
C ALA A 32 8.24 5.83 -3.22
N VAL A 33 7.61 6.47 -2.23
CA VAL A 33 7.53 5.97 -0.85
C VAL A 33 6.79 4.63 -0.80
N VAL A 34 5.65 4.50 -1.48
CA VAL A 34 4.90 3.23 -1.55
C VAL A 34 5.74 2.13 -2.19
N LEU A 35 6.42 2.41 -3.31
CA LEU A 35 7.30 1.45 -3.97
C LEU A 35 8.48 1.04 -3.09
N LEU A 36 9.05 1.98 -2.33
CA LEU A 36 10.12 1.69 -1.37
C LEU A 36 9.64 0.79 -0.22
N ILE A 37 8.46 1.05 0.32
CA ILE A 37 7.88 0.21 1.39
C ILE A 37 7.62 -1.20 0.88
N VAL A 38 6.90 -1.33 -0.25
CA VAL A 38 6.56 -2.64 -0.83
C VAL A 38 7.81 -3.40 -1.24
N GLY A 39 8.76 -2.73 -1.91
CA GLY A 39 10.04 -3.31 -2.29
C GLY A 39 10.90 -3.72 -1.09
N GLY A 40 10.92 -2.89 -0.04
CA GLY A 40 11.61 -3.15 1.21
C GLY A 40 11.05 -4.39 1.93
N ILE A 41 9.73 -4.49 2.04
CA ILE A 41 9.06 -5.68 2.62
C ILE A 41 9.37 -6.92 1.79
N ALA A 42 9.27 -6.85 0.46
CA ALA A 42 9.58 -7.99 -0.41
C ALA A 42 11.04 -8.45 -0.29
N MET A 43 11.99 -7.53 -0.20
CA MET A 43 13.40 -7.85 0.06
C MET A 43 13.62 -8.44 1.45
N TRP A 44 12.94 -7.90 2.46
CA TRP A 44 13.04 -8.38 3.84
C TRP A 44 12.53 -9.82 3.96
N LEU A 45 11.35 -10.12 3.43
CA LEU A 45 10.79 -11.48 3.41
C LEU A 45 11.71 -12.47 2.66
N ARG A 46 12.32 -12.04 1.55
CA ARG A 46 13.32 -12.84 0.85
C ARG A 46 14.53 -13.16 1.71
N LYS A 47 15.07 -12.19 2.45
CA LYS A 47 16.19 -12.42 3.38
C LYS A 47 15.79 -13.32 4.54
N GLN A 48 14.62 -13.08 5.11
CA GLN A 48 14.08 -13.90 6.20
C GLN A 48 13.98 -15.37 5.77
N GLY A 49 13.42 -15.65 4.59
CA GLY A 49 13.35 -17.01 4.06
C GLY A 49 14.72 -17.69 3.92
N LYS A 50 15.76 -16.94 3.49
CA LYS A 50 17.13 -17.47 3.41
C LYS A 50 17.68 -17.83 4.79
N PHE A 51 17.54 -16.92 5.77
CA PHE A 51 18.02 -17.15 7.13
C PHE A 51 17.27 -18.30 7.81
N THR A 52 15.96 -18.41 7.61
CA THR A 52 15.18 -19.55 8.10
C THR A 52 15.65 -20.86 7.48
N ALA A 53 15.91 -20.90 6.16
CA ALA A 53 16.42 -22.11 5.50
C ALA A 53 17.81 -22.50 6.02
N GLU A 54 18.69 -21.53 6.25
CA GLU A 54 20.02 -21.75 6.81
C GLU A 54 19.98 -22.26 8.25
N ALA A 55 19.14 -21.65 9.10
CA ALA A 55 18.93 -22.12 10.46
C ALA A 55 18.41 -23.57 10.50
N ARG A 56 17.51 -23.96 9.59
CA ARG A 56 17.03 -25.36 9.49
C ARG A 56 18.17 -26.33 9.17
N ARG A 57 19.07 -25.95 8.26
CA ARG A 57 20.23 -26.79 7.86
C ARG A 57 21.22 -26.96 9.00
N ASN A 58 21.46 -25.90 9.77
CA ASN A 58 22.44 -25.90 10.84
C ASN A 58 21.89 -26.47 12.16
N GLY A 59 20.68 -27.04 12.15
CA GLY A 59 20.04 -27.60 13.35
C GLY A 59 19.62 -26.54 14.39
N GLY A 60 19.58 -25.27 14.00
CA GLY A 60 19.26 -24.14 14.89
C GLY A 60 17.76 -23.86 15.03
N ILE A 61 16.89 -24.61 14.35
CA ILE A 61 15.44 -24.53 14.53
C ILE A 61 15.00 -25.73 15.38
N ILE A 62 14.49 -25.45 16.59
CA ILE A 62 13.60 -26.34 17.35
C ILE A 62 12.21 -26.26 16.70
#